data_AF-A0A4Z2IJZ1-F1
#
_entry.id   AF-A0A4Z2IJZ1-F1
#
_cell.length_a   1.000
_cell.length_b   1.000
_cell.length_c   1.000
_cell.angle_alpha   90.00
_cell.angle_beta   90.00
_cell.angle_gamma   90.00
#
_symmetry.space_group_name_H-M   'P 1'
#
loop_
_entity.id
_entity.type
_entity.pdbx_description
1 polymer ?
#
loop_
_entity_poly.entity_id
_entity_poly.type
_entity_poly.pdbx_seq_one_letter_code
_entity_poly.pdbx_strand_id
1 'polypeptide(L)'
;MQQLAHVFEGRFKEQKSPESIWTPVPDEAVPKPRPGGCAVQGSRYSSSNSLPDEVLNFVKTHPLMDETVPLLGHRPWVVKTMGRYQLTTMVVDTEAGPHKNRTVLFLGSTRGTILKFLIIYSGDSVSHGSVFLEEVEGFNPEK
;
A
#
# COMPACT_ATOMS: atom_id res chain seq x y z
N MET A 1 -6.69 4.34 -2.05
CA MET A 1 -6.93 3.17 -2.91
C MET A 1 -6.73 3.43 -4.40
N GLN A 2 -7.09 4.61 -4.93
CA GLN A 2 -6.92 4.91 -6.35
C GLN A 2 -5.46 4.83 -6.85
N GLN A 3 -4.50 5.41 -6.12
CA GLN A 3 -3.08 5.31 -6.46
C GLN A 3 -2.55 3.87 -6.50
N LEU A 4 -3.08 2.99 -5.63
CA LEU A 4 -2.74 1.57 -5.65
C LEU A 4 -3.27 0.89 -6.92
N ALA A 5 -4.55 1.12 -7.25
CA ALA A 5 -5.15 0.56 -8.45
C ALA A 5 -4.44 1.02 -9.73
N HIS A 6 -4.04 2.29 -9.78
CA HIS A 6 -3.35 2.88 -10.93
C HIS A 6 -2.01 2.19 -11.25
N VAL A 7 -1.25 1.79 -10.22
CA VAL A 7 0.02 1.07 -10.44
C VAL A 7 -0.20 -0.26 -11.20
N PHE A 8 -1.34 -0.94 -10.99
CA PHE A 8 -1.66 -2.17 -11.72
C PHE A 8 -2.11 -1.93 -13.18
N GLU A 9 -2.46 -0.68 -13.52
CA GLU A 9 -2.71 -0.25 -14.90
C GLU A 9 -1.41 0.13 -15.64
N GLY A 10 -0.31 0.38 -14.91
CA GLY A 10 1.00 0.78 -15.43
C GLY A 10 1.80 -0.36 -16.06
N ARG A 11 3.09 -0.15 -16.35
CA ARG A 11 3.90 -1.17 -17.04
C ARG A 11 4.30 -2.31 -16.11
N PHE A 12 4.43 -3.51 -16.68
CA PHE A 12 5.04 -4.64 -15.98
C PHE A 12 6.57 -4.49 -15.93
N LYS A 13 7.21 -5.18 -14.99
CA LYS A 13 8.67 -5.22 -14.88
C LYS A 13 9.21 -6.55 -15.40
N GLU A 14 10.27 -6.51 -16.19
CA GLU A 14 10.95 -7.69 -16.73
C GLU A 14 12.46 -7.66 -16.46
N GLN A 15 13.07 -8.85 -16.49
CA GLN A 15 14.51 -9.03 -16.54
C GLN A 15 14.83 -9.91 -17.76
N LYS A 16 15.40 -9.33 -18.83
CA LYS A 16 15.56 -10.02 -20.13
C LYS A 16 16.52 -11.22 -20.08
N SER A 17 17.51 -11.16 -19.20
CA SER A 17 18.39 -12.29 -18.85
C SER A 17 18.67 -12.25 -17.35
N PRO A 18 19.11 -13.37 -16.73
CA PRO A 18 19.45 -13.40 -15.30
C PRO A 18 20.48 -12.35 -14.86
N GLU A 19 21.33 -11.89 -15.78
CA GLU A 19 22.38 -10.90 -15.57
C GLU A 19 21.95 -9.47 -15.91
N SER A 20 20.81 -9.29 -16.57
CA SER A 20 20.31 -7.98 -17.00
C SER A 20 19.72 -7.19 -15.83
N ILE A 21 19.70 -5.86 -15.94
CA ILE A 21 18.90 -5.04 -15.01
C ILE A 21 17.41 -5.25 -15.27
N TRP A 22 16.60 -4.93 -14.27
CA TRP A 22 15.15 -4.91 -14.43
C TRP A 22 14.73 -3.68 -15.25
N THR A 23 13.88 -3.88 -16.24
CA THR A 23 13.37 -2.83 -17.13
C THR A 23 11.85 -2.93 -17.27
N PRO A 24 11.16 -1.84 -17.63
CA PRO A 24 9.76 -1.91 -18.00
C PRO A 24 9.54 -2.74 -19.27
N VAL A 25 8.51 -3.58 -19.24
CA VAL A 25 7.99 -4.25 -20.43
C VAL A 25 7.34 -3.20 -21.35
N PRO A 26 7.68 -3.17 -22.66
CA PRO A 26 6.99 -2.32 -23.63
C PRO A 26 5.50 -2.69 -23.74
N ASP A 27 4.62 -1.70 -23.89
CA ASP A 27 3.16 -1.94 -23.94
C ASP A 27 2.75 -2.82 -25.14
N GLU A 28 3.52 -2.78 -26.22
CA GLU A 28 3.30 -3.60 -27.42
C GLU A 28 3.53 -5.10 -27.16
N ALA A 29 4.34 -5.44 -26.15
CA ALA A 29 4.61 -6.80 -25.74
C ALA A 29 3.60 -7.35 -24.70
N VAL A 30 2.67 -6.51 -24.23
CA VAL A 30 1.64 -6.93 -23.28
C VAL A 30 0.47 -7.56 -24.04
N PRO A 31 0.11 -8.84 -23.75
CA PRO A 31 -0.94 -9.52 -24.48
C PRO A 31 -2.34 -8.98 -24.15
N LYS A 32 -3.32 -9.33 -24.99
CA LYS A 32 -4.73 -8.96 -24.81
C LYS A 32 -5.61 -10.21 -24.55
N PRO A 33 -6.55 -10.16 -23.59
CA PRO A 33 -6.84 -9.05 -22.67
C PRO A 33 -5.66 -8.81 -21.72
N ARG A 34 -5.54 -7.56 -21.24
CA ARG A 34 -4.42 -7.16 -20.39
C ARG A 34 -4.34 -8.07 -19.15
N PRO A 35 -3.17 -8.67 -18.87
CA PRO A 35 -3.01 -9.53 -17.71
C PRO A 35 -3.33 -8.82 -16.39
N GLY A 36 -3.93 -9.55 -15.43
CA GLY A 36 -4.33 -9.01 -14.12
C GLY A 36 -5.75 -8.42 -14.07
N GLY A 37 -6.41 -8.22 -15.21
CA GLY A 37 -7.82 -7.83 -15.24
C GLY A 37 -8.76 -8.98 -14.82
N CYS A 38 -9.85 -8.63 -14.12
CA CYS A 38 -10.87 -9.62 -13.73
C CYS A 38 -11.65 -10.12 -14.95
N ALA A 39 -11.97 -11.42 -14.97
CA ALA A 39 -12.94 -11.97 -15.91
C ALA A 39 -14.34 -11.37 -15.64
N VAL A 40 -15.04 -10.95 -16.70
CA VAL A 40 -16.33 -10.27 -16.60
C VAL A 40 -17.41 -11.12 -17.26
N GLN A 41 -18.49 -11.42 -16.51
CA GLN A 41 -19.62 -12.16 -17.06
C GLN A 41 -20.22 -11.43 -18.28
N GLY A 42 -20.58 -12.20 -19.31
CA GLY A 42 -21.08 -11.65 -20.57
C GLY A 42 -20.01 -11.07 -21.51
N SER A 43 -18.74 -11.02 -21.10
CA SER A 43 -17.62 -10.71 -22.00
C SER A 43 -17.12 -11.96 -22.74
N ARG A 44 -16.22 -11.76 -23.72
CA ARG A 44 -15.52 -12.86 -24.42
C ARG A 44 -14.77 -13.80 -23.44
N TYR A 45 -14.30 -13.27 -22.31
CA TYR A 45 -13.56 -14.00 -21.28
C TYR A 45 -14.34 -13.96 -19.97
N SER A 46 -15.38 -14.79 -19.89
CA SER A 46 -16.35 -14.81 -18.78
C SER A 46 -15.86 -15.54 -17.52
N SER A 47 -14.75 -16.29 -17.63
CA SER A 47 -14.07 -16.98 -16.53
C SER A 47 -12.55 -16.89 -16.70
N SER A 48 -11.78 -16.91 -15.61
CA SER A 48 -10.31 -16.94 -15.69
C SER A 48 -9.78 -18.17 -16.45
N ASN A 49 -10.51 -19.28 -16.43
CA ASN A 49 -10.18 -20.49 -17.19
C ASN A 49 -10.33 -20.33 -18.71
N SER A 50 -10.99 -19.27 -19.17
CA SER A 50 -11.18 -18.98 -20.61
C SER A 50 -10.13 -18.04 -21.18
N LEU A 51 -9.18 -17.58 -20.36
CA LEU A 51 -8.11 -16.67 -20.80
C LEU A 51 -7.10 -17.40 -21.71
N PRO A 52 -6.54 -16.74 -22.73
CA PRO A 52 -5.52 -17.33 -23.57
C PRO A 52 -4.25 -17.69 -22.78
N ASP A 53 -3.57 -18.78 -23.17
CA ASP A 53 -2.32 -19.22 -22.55
C ASP A 53 -1.24 -18.13 -22.55
N GLU A 54 -1.18 -17.28 -23.56
CA GLU A 54 -0.24 -16.15 -23.64
C GLU A 54 -0.43 -15.18 -22.46
N VAL A 55 -1.68 -14.86 -22.11
CA VAL A 55 -2.01 -13.99 -20.96
C VAL A 55 -1.62 -14.66 -19.65
N LEU A 56 -1.90 -15.96 -19.52
CA LEU A 56 -1.58 -16.74 -18.32
C LEU A 56 -0.07 -16.92 -18.12
N ASN A 57 0.66 -17.20 -19.20
CA ASN A 57 2.12 -17.32 -19.18
C ASN A 57 2.77 -15.97 -18.89
N PHE A 58 2.26 -14.88 -19.48
CA PHE A 58 2.78 -13.53 -19.22
C PHE A 58 2.66 -13.16 -17.75
N VAL A 59 1.48 -13.28 -17.12
CA VAL A 59 1.32 -12.89 -15.70
C VAL A 59 2.12 -13.79 -14.76
N LYS A 60 2.29 -15.06 -15.14
CA LYS A 60 3.12 -16.01 -14.39
C LYS A 60 4.60 -15.59 -14.37
N THR A 61 5.11 -15.01 -15.46
CA THR A 61 6.51 -14.59 -15.57
C THR A 61 6.73 -13.10 -15.23
N HIS A 62 5.67 -12.28 -15.24
CA HIS A 62 5.71 -10.85 -14.93
C HIS A 62 4.76 -10.47 -13.78
N PRO A 63 4.94 -10.99 -12.56
CA PRO A 63 4.07 -10.69 -11.43
C PRO A 63 4.33 -9.29 -10.82
N LEU A 64 5.42 -8.61 -11.20
CA LEU A 64 5.87 -7.36 -10.61
C LEU A 64 5.58 -6.18 -11.55
N MET A 65 5.05 -5.09 -11.00
CA MET A 65 4.86 -3.82 -11.73
C MET A 65 6.14 -2.99 -11.76
N ASP A 66 6.32 -2.17 -12.80
CA ASP A 66 7.48 -1.27 -12.92
C ASP A 66 7.45 -0.16 -11.87
N GLU A 67 6.25 0.42 -11.69
CA GLU A 67 5.98 1.55 -10.82
C GLU A 67 5.79 1.15 -9.35
N THR A 68 6.07 2.09 -8.45
CA THR A 68 5.84 1.96 -7.02
C THR A 68 4.61 2.74 -6.59
N VAL A 69 3.85 2.23 -5.62
CA VAL A 69 2.72 2.96 -5.04
C VAL A 69 3.25 4.15 -4.23
N PRO A 70 2.94 5.41 -4.60
CA PRO A 70 3.40 6.57 -3.84
C PRO A 70 2.68 6.66 -2.50
N LEU A 71 3.39 7.18 -1.49
CA LEU A 71 2.77 7.53 -0.21
C LEU A 71 1.87 8.75 -0.36
N LEU A 72 0.77 8.79 0.40
CA LEU A 72 -0.05 10.01 0.51
C LEU A 72 0.77 11.14 1.13
N GLY A 73 0.97 12.22 0.37
CA GLY A 73 1.84 13.34 0.75
C GLY A 73 3.34 13.09 0.55
N HIS A 74 3.73 12.00 -0.12
CA HIS A 74 5.12 11.65 -0.48
C HIS A 74 6.10 11.52 0.70
N ARG A 75 5.60 11.32 1.92
CA ARG A 75 6.41 11.13 3.13
C ARG A 75 5.67 10.30 4.19
N PRO A 76 6.38 9.67 5.14
CA PRO A 76 5.75 9.06 6.31
C PRO A 76 5.05 10.11 7.18
N TRP A 77 3.88 9.77 7.73
CA TRP A 77 3.15 10.67 8.64
C TRP A 77 3.67 10.62 10.07
N VAL A 78 4.23 9.49 10.49
CA VAL A 78 4.86 9.31 11.81
C VAL A 78 6.26 8.77 11.58
N VAL A 79 7.24 9.41 12.20
CA VAL A 79 8.64 8.98 12.18
C VAL A 79 9.14 8.92 13.62
N LYS A 80 9.59 7.74 14.05
CA LYS A 80 10.25 7.52 15.34
C LYS A 80 11.62 6.89 15.07
N THR A 81 12.65 7.73 15.06
CA THR A 81 14.05 7.31 14.85
C THR A 81 14.81 7.13 16.17
N MET A 82 14.39 7.84 17.22
CA MET A 82 15.02 7.83 18.53
C MET A 82 14.24 6.91 19.46
N GLY A 83 14.63 5.63 19.50
CA GLY A 83 14.02 4.62 20.38
C GLY A 83 14.62 3.24 20.17
N ARG A 84 14.74 2.45 21.24
CA ARG A 84 15.18 1.04 21.18
C ARG A 84 14.00 0.08 20.95
N TYR A 85 12.93 0.55 20.32
CA TYR A 85 11.74 -0.25 20.06
C TYR A 85 11.24 0.00 18.64
N GLN A 86 10.56 -0.99 18.07
CA GLN A 86 9.95 -0.90 16.75
C GLN A 86 8.44 -0.76 16.92
N LEU A 87 7.81 -0.02 16.02
CA LEU A 87 6.35 0.05 15.91
C LEU A 87 5.88 -1.20 15.17
N THR A 88 4.86 -1.88 15.70
CA THR A 88 4.46 -3.23 15.25
C THR A 88 3.01 -3.33 14.84
N THR A 89 2.12 -2.65 15.57
CA THR A 89 0.68 -2.74 15.34
C THR A 89 0.09 -1.35 15.15
N MET A 90 -1.02 -1.29 14.43
CA MET A 90 -1.71 -0.06 14.08
C MET A 90 -3.21 -0.25 14.23
N VAL A 91 -3.88 0.72 14.86
CA VAL A 91 -5.34 0.85 14.87
C VAL A 91 -5.68 2.33 14.62
N VAL A 92 -6.76 2.57 13.88
CA VAL A 92 -7.18 3.93 13.50
C VAL A 92 -8.64 4.13 13.89
N ASP A 93 -8.91 5.20 14.62
CA ASP A 93 -10.26 5.74 14.80
C ASP A 93 -10.44 6.92 13.84
N THR A 94 -11.37 6.80 12.90
CA THR A 94 -11.62 7.84 11.87
C THR A 94 -12.73 8.81 12.25
N GLU A 95 -13.42 8.57 13.37
CA GLU A 95 -14.60 9.32 13.83
C GLU A 95 -14.40 9.85 15.26
N ALA A 96 -13.17 10.20 15.63
CA ALA A 96 -12.86 10.66 16.97
C ALA A 96 -13.38 12.08 17.24
N GLY A 97 -13.58 12.39 18.53
CA GLY A 97 -13.99 13.70 19.04
C GLY A 97 -15.50 13.99 18.94
N PRO A 98 -15.98 15.09 19.54
CA PRO A 98 -17.42 15.37 19.67
C PRO A 98 -18.18 15.48 18.33
N HIS A 99 -17.48 15.87 17.27
CA HIS A 99 -18.04 16.05 15.92
C HIS A 99 -17.72 14.89 14.97
N LYS A 100 -17.07 13.83 15.45
CA LYS A 100 -16.67 12.66 14.64
C LYS A 100 -15.87 13.00 13.37
N ASN A 101 -15.04 14.03 13.44
CA ASN A 101 -14.30 14.56 12.30
C ASN A 101 -12.79 14.58 12.53
N ARG A 102 -12.30 13.79 13.49
CA ARG A 102 -10.88 13.64 13.79
C ARG A 102 -10.46 12.21 13.52
N THR A 103 -9.27 12.06 12.95
CA THR A 103 -8.65 10.76 12.79
C THR A 103 -7.53 10.61 13.80
N VAL A 104 -7.63 9.60 14.66
CA VAL A 104 -6.63 9.28 15.69
C VAL A 104 -6.00 7.93 15.36
N LEU A 105 -4.67 7.91 15.34
CA LEU A 105 -3.84 6.75 15.05
C LEU A 105 -3.22 6.25 16.36
N PHE A 106 -3.39 4.97 16.66
CA PHE A 106 -2.73 4.28 17.76
C PHE A 106 -1.69 3.31 17.19
N LEU A 107 -0.46 3.37 17.72
CA LEU A 107 0.67 2.55 17.30
C LEU A 107 1.20 1.78 18.50
N GLY A 108 1.19 0.45 18.44
CA GLY A 108 1.83 -0.41 19.42
C GLY A 108 3.31 -0.61 19.11
N SER A 109 4.12 -0.86 20.15
CA SER A 109 5.55 -1.12 20.01
C SER A 109 5.95 -2.52 20.50
N THR A 110 7.16 -2.94 20.13
CA THR A 110 7.78 -4.19 20.62
C THR A 110 8.05 -4.22 22.13
N ARG A 111 7.90 -3.08 22.83
CA ARG A 111 8.12 -2.99 24.28
C ARG A 111 6.84 -2.89 25.09
N GLY A 112 5.67 -2.98 24.45
CA GLY A 112 4.37 -2.85 25.13
C GLY A 112 3.89 -1.41 25.28
N THR A 113 4.61 -0.42 24.75
CA THR A 113 4.14 0.96 24.71
C THR A 113 3.13 1.18 23.58
N ILE A 114 2.14 2.03 23.83
CA ILE A 114 1.14 2.48 22.88
C ILE A 114 1.32 3.99 22.68
N LEU A 115 1.50 4.42 21.44
CA LEU A 115 1.61 5.82 21.06
C LEU A 115 0.35 6.25 20.33
N LYS A 116 -0.13 7.46 20.62
CA LYS A 116 -1.31 8.04 19.98
C LYS A 116 -0.97 9.31 19.24
N PHE A 117 -1.53 9.45 18.05
CA PHE A 117 -1.33 10.59 17.19
C PHE A 117 -2.68 11.11 16.67
N LEU A 118 -2.85 12.43 16.63
CA LEU A 118 -3.89 13.06 15.81
C LEU A 118 -3.35 13.22 14.39
N ILE A 119 -4.08 12.71 13.40
CA ILE A 119 -3.75 12.90 12.00
C ILE A 119 -4.38 14.20 11.50
N ILE A 120 -3.57 15.05 10.87
CA ILE A 120 -4.01 16.30 10.28
C ILE A 120 -4.00 16.16 8.76
N TYR A 121 -5.20 16.23 8.19
CA TYR A 121 -5.39 16.38 6.76
C TYR A 121 -5.47 17.86 6.43
N SER A 122 -4.70 18.29 5.44
CA SER A 122 -4.83 19.62 4.86
C SER A 122 -5.13 19.45 3.37
N GLY A 123 -5.83 20.42 2.79
CA GLY A 123 -6.19 20.41 1.37
C GLY A 123 -4.99 20.43 0.44
N ASP A 124 -3.84 20.92 0.93
CA ASP A 124 -2.56 20.87 0.23
C ASP A 124 -1.69 19.71 0.72
N SER A 125 -1.29 18.86 -0.23
CA SER A 125 -0.50 17.63 -0.06
C SER A 125 0.79 17.79 0.76
N VAL A 126 1.31 19.03 0.83
CA VAL A 126 2.54 19.39 1.57
C VAL A 126 2.33 19.44 3.08
N SER A 127 1.10 19.53 3.57
CA SER A 127 0.80 19.79 4.99
C SER A 127 0.10 18.63 5.72
N HIS A 128 0.02 17.45 5.11
CA HIS A 128 -0.38 16.23 5.81
C HIS A 128 0.63 15.90 6.92
N GLY A 129 0.16 15.83 8.16
CA GLY A 129 1.04 15.66 9.33
C GLY A 129 0.38 14.88 10.44
N SER A 130 1.15 14.65 11.51
CA SER A 130 0.65 14.04 12.73
C SER A 130 1.09 14.86 13.94
N VAL A 131 0.23 14.91 14.96
CA VAL A 131 0.52 15.48 16.27
C VAL A 131 0.57 14.35 17.27
N PHE A 132 1.71 14.17 17.93
CA PHE A 132 1.85 13.22 19.03
C PHE A 132 1.02 13.70 20.23
N LEU A 133 0.10 12.86 20.71
CA LEU A 133 -0.82 13.18 21.80
C LEU A 133 -0.39 12.57 23.12
N GLU A 134 -0.16 11.25 23.14
CA GLU A 134 0.19 10.51 24.36
C GLU A 134 1.03 9.27 24.04
N GLU A 135 1.83 8.83 25.02
CA GLU A 135 2.49 7.52 25.06
C GLU A 135 2.15 6.87 26.40
N VAL A 136 1.70 5.63 26.36
CA VAL A 136 1.20 4.88 27.51
C VAL A 136 1.86 3.52 27.54
N GLU A 137 2.27 3.08 28.72
CA GLU A 137 2.71 1.69 28.94
C GLU A 137 1.48 0.79 28.95
N GLY A 138 1.32 -0.04 27.92
CA GLY A 138 0.22 -0.99 27.82
C GLY A 138 0.52 -2.32 28.50
N PHE A 139 1.79 -2.62 28.78
CA PHE A 139 2.21 -3.83 29.47
C PHE A 139 2.18 -3.62 30.99
N ASN A 140 1.41 -4.46 31.68
CA ASN A 140 1.44 -4.52 33.13
C ASN A 140 2.23 -5.76 33.57
N PRO A 141 3.45 -5.63 34.14
CA PRO A 141 4.25 -6.77 34.56
C PRO A 141 3.67 -7.53 35.76
N GLU A 142 2.72 -6.96 36.50
CA GLU A 142 2.11 -7.56 37.69
C GLU A 142 0.84 -8.38 37.38
N LYS A 143 0.40 -8.41 36.11
CA LYS A 143 -0.73 -9.24 35.64
C LYS A 143 -0.27 -10.22 34.58
#